data_AF-A0A8C0F419-F1
#
_entry.id   AF-A0A8C0F419-F1
#
_cell.length_a   1.000
_cell.length_b   1.000
_cell.length_c   1.000
_cell.angle_alpha   90.00
_cell.angle_beta   90.00
_cell.angle_gamma   90.00
#
_symmetry.space_group_name_H-M   'P 1'
#
loop_
_entity.id
_entity.type
_entity.pdbx_description
1 polymer ?
#
loop_
_entity_poly.entity_id
_entity_poly.type
_entity_poly.pdbx_seq_one_letter_code
_entity_poly.pdbx_strand_id
1 'polypeptide(L)' 'MMQFMLLFSRQGKLRLQKWYVPLSDKEKKKITRELVQTVLARKPKMCSFLEWRDLKIVYKRLFCLTNLVIAIHHKQRNK' A
#
# COMPACT_ATOMS: atom_id res chain seq x y z
N MET A 1 8.09 6.06 9.78
CA MET A 1 9.14 5.54 8.87
C MET A 1 8.48 4.81 7.72
N MET A 2 9.02 4.89 6.50
CA MET A 2 8.48 4.14 5.36
C MET A 2 8.76 2.65 5.53
N GLN A 3 7.74 1.78 5.39
CA GLN A 3 7.93 0.32 5.51
C GLN A 3 8.04 -0.36 4.15
N PHE A 4 7.22 0.04 3.18
CA PHE A 4 7.27 -0.49 1.84
C PHE A 4 6.59 0.43 0.82
N MET A 5 6.93 0.21 -0.45
CA MET A 5 6.34 0.87 -1.61
C MET A 5 5.95 -0.19 -2.64
N LEU A 6 4.71 -0.14 -3.10
CA LEU A 6 4.13 -1.06 -4.07
C LEU A 6 3.53 -0.28 -5.24
N LEU A 7 3.84 -0.72 -6.46
CA LEU A 7 3.19 -0.24 -7.68
C LEU A 7 2.48 -1.41 -8.34
N PHE A 8 1.20 -1.27 -8.64
CA PHE A 8 0.43 -2.31 -9.32
C PHE A 8 -0.60 -1.73 -10.29
N SER A 9 -0.99 -2.54 -11.27
CA SER A 9 -1.98 -2.13 -12.27
C SER A 9 -3.41 -2.18 -11.71
N ARG A 10 -4.38 -1.61 -12.45
CA ARG A 10 -5.82 -1.78 -12.13
C ARG A 10 -6.30 -3.24 -12.14
N GLN A 11 -5.56 -4.13 -12.79
CA GLN A 11 -5.82 -5.58 -12.80
C GLN A 11 -5.13 -6.31 -11.63
N GLY A 12 -4.47 -5.59 -10.73
CA GLY A 12 -3.74 -6.16 -9.59
C GLY A 12 -2.36 -6.74 -9.92
N LYS A 13 -1.84 -6.53 -11.14
CA LYS A 13 -0.50 -6.98 -11.52
C LYS A 13 0.55 -6.09 -10.87
N LEU A 14 1.37 -6.66 -9.99
CA LEU A 14 2.48 -5.97 -9.34
C LEU A 14 3.57 -5.62 -10.38
N ARG A 15 4.02 -4.36 -10.35
CA ARG A 15 5.05 -3.80 -11.24
C ARG A 15 6.32 -3.43 -10.48
N LEU A 16 6.17 -2.97 -9.24
CA LEU A 16 7.29 -2.66 -8.36
C LEU A 16 6.92 -3.04 -6.92
N GLN A 17 7.89 -3.62 -6.21
CA GLN A 17 7.85 -3.76 -4.76
C GLN A 17 9.20 -3.37 -4.19
N LYS A 18 9.20 -2.52 -3.17
CA LYS A 18 10.38 -2.20 -2.37
C LYS A 18 10.00 -2.31 -0.90
N TRP A 19 10.76 -3.12 -0.18
CA TRP A 19 10.61 -3.32 1.26
C TRP A 19 11.79 -2.65 1.96
N TYR A 20 11.50 -1.80 2.94
CA TYR A 20 12.49 -1.08 3.74
C TYR A 20 12.68 -1.70 5.12
N VAL A 21 11.82 -2.65 5.49
CA VAL A 21 11.91 -3.44 6.72
C VAL A 21 12.10 -4.93 6.38
N PRO A 22 12.86 -5.67 7.19
CA PRO A 22 13.02 -7.10 7.01
C PRO A 22 11.70 -7.80 7.34
N LEU A 23 11.10 -8.44 6.35
CA LEU A 23 9.90 -9.27 6.46
C LEU A 23 10.12 -10.59 5.73
N SER A 24 9.45 -11.66 6.17
CA SER A 24 9.47 -12.92 5.45
C SER A 24 8.73 -12.80 4.11
N ASP A 25 9.11 -13.62 3.12
CA ASP A 25 8.43 -13.56 1.82
C ASP A 25 6.96 -14.00 1.88
N LYS A 26 6.62 -14.83 2.87
CA LYS A 26 5.22 -15.19 3.17
C LYS A 26 4.42 -13.96 3.59
N GLU A 27 4.96 -13.15 4.49
CA GLU A 27 4.33 -11.91 4.94
C GLU A 27 4.25 -10.89 3.80
N LYS A 28 5.34 -10.67 3.06
CA LYS A 28 5.34 -9.76 1.91
C LYS A 28 4.24 -10.09 0.90
N LYS A 29 4.09 -11.39 0.57
CA LYS A 29 3.03 -11.86 -0.34
C LYS A 29 1.64 -11.64 0.23
N LYS A 30 1.43 -11.90 1.53
CA LYS A 30 0.15 -11.68 2.22
C LYS A 30 -0.24 -10.19 2.21
N ILE A 31 0.68 -9.33 2.66
CA ILE A 31 0.49 -7.87 2.72
C ILE A 31 0.17 -7.31 1.32
N THR A 32 0.94 -7.72 0.31
CA THR A 32 0.75 -7.26 -1.07
C THR A 32 -0.65 -7.62 -1.58
N ARG A 33 -1.09 -8.88 -1.40
CA ARG A 33 -2.42 -9.31 -1.87
C ARG A 33 -3.55 -8.56 -1.18
N GLU A 34 -3.48 -8.45 0.14
CA GLU A 34 -4.51 -7.75 0.93
C GLU A 34 -4.60 -6.28 0.52
N LEU A 35 -3.49 -5.57 0.45
CA LEU A 35 -3.49 -4.13 0.10
C LEU A 35 -3.92 -3.87 -1.34
N VAL A 36 -3.50 -4.70 -2.29
CA VAL A 36 -3.93 -4.57 -3.69
C VAL A 36 -5.45 -4.72 -3.77
N GLN A 37 -6.03 -5.74 -3.12
CA GLN A 37 -7.47 -5.93 -3.10
C GLN A 37 -8.21 -4.77 -2.42
N THR A 38 -7.74 -4.33 -1.25
CA THR A 38 -8.35 -3.21 -0.53
C THR A 38 -8.33 -1.93 -1.35
N VAL A 39 -7.22 -1.58 -1.98
CA VAL A 39 -7.09 -0.35 -2.77
C VAL A 39 -7.91 -0.42 -4.07
N LEU A 40 -7.97 -1.58 -4.74
CA LEU A 40 -8.79 -1.75 -5.95
C LEU A 40 -10.29 -1.69 -5.66
N ALA A 41 -10.74 -2.12 -4.48
CA ALA A 41 -12.15 -2.04 -4.07
C ALA A 41 -12.60 -0.60 -3.74
N ARG A 42 -11.68 0.37 -3.59
CA ARG A 42 -12.03 1.75 -3.22
C ARG A 42 -12.56 2.56 -4.41
N LYS A 43 -13.68 3.25 -4.17
CA LYS A 43 -14.28 4.24 -5.08
C LYS A 43 -13.33 5.44 -5.33
N PRO A 44 -13.31 6.02 -6.55
CA PRO A 44 -12.37 7.09 -6.92
C PRO A 44 -12.46 8.40 -6.12
N LYS A 45 -13.61 8.70 -5.50
CA LYS A 45 -13.85 9.94 -4.73
C LYS A 45 -13.41 9.85 -3.27
N MET A 46 -12.85 8.71 -2.84
CA MET A 46 -12.38 8.54 -1.47
C MET A 46 -10.98 9.14 -1.25
N CYS A 47 -10.67 9.46 0.01
CA CYS A 47 -9.37 10.01 0.39
C CYS A 47 -8.20 9.07 0.08
N SER A 48 -7.04 9.64 -0.23
CA SER A 48 -5.78 8.94 -0.49
C SER A 48 -5.15 8.26 0.72
N PHE A 49 -5.80 8.32 1.89
CA PHE A 49 -5.31 7.74 3.13
C PHE A 49 -6.17 6.53 3.51
N LEU A 50 -5.52 5.49 4.02
CA LEU A 50 -6.14 4.26 4.51
C LEU A 50 -5.40 3.84 5.78
N GLU A 51 -6.14 3.55 6.84
CA GLU A 51 -5.57 2.90 8.02
C GLU A 51 -5.67 1.39 7.86
N TRP A 52 -4.56 0.71 8.03
CA TRP A 52 -4.47 -0.74 7.83
C TRP A 52 -3.45 -1.32 8.82
N ARG A 53 -3.90 -2.18 9.74
CA ARG A 53 -3.06 -2.87 10.75
C ARG A 53 -2.02 -1.94 11.39
N ASP A 54 -2.49 -0.83 11.95
CA ASP A 54 -1.67 0.21 12.62
C ASP A 54 -0.71 0.99 11.72
N LEU A 55 -0.74 0.75 10.41
CA LEU A 55 -0.02 1.51 9.41
C LEU A 55 -0.95 2.49 8.72
N LYS A 56 -0.39 3.64 8.34
CA LYS A 56 -1.06 4.62 7.49
C LYS A 56 -0.61 4.40 6.05
N ILE A 57 -1.49 3.84 5.25
CA ILE A 57 -1.28 3.61 3.82
C ILE A 57 -1.70 4.87 3.08
N VAL A 58 -0.80 5.38 2.24
CA VAL A 58 -1.02 6.50 1.34
C VAL A 58 -1.01 5.96 -0.08
N TYR A 59 -2.09 6.17 -0.83
CA TYR A 59 -2.16 5.70 -2.21
C TYR A 59 -2.60 6.83 -3.15
N LYS A 60 -2.02 6.83 -4.35
CA LYS A 60 -2.36 7.77 -5.41
C LYS A 60 -2.49 7.02 -6.72
N ARG A 61 -3.60 7.27 -7.42
CA ARG A 61 -3.75 6.84 -8.81
C ARG A 61 -2.98 7.82 -9.67
N LEU A 62 -1.90 7.36 -10.30
CA LEU A 62 -1.03 8.22 -11.11
C LEU A 62 -1.50 8.29 -12.56
N PHE A 63 -1.86 7.14 -13.13
CA PHE A 63 -2.31 7.03 -14.53
C PHE A 63 -3.51 6.09 -14.64
N CYS A 64 -4.17 6.08 -15.81
CA CYS A 64 -5.37 5.28 -16.05
C CYS A 64 -5.17 3.78 -15.78
N LEU A 65 -3.93 3.28 -15.90
CA LEU A 65 -3.59 1.86 -15.79
C LEU A 65 -2.86 1.47 -14.49
N THR A 66 -2.32 2.42 -13.73
CA THR A 66 -1.42 2.16 -12.59
C THR A 66 -1.87 2.87 -11.30
N ASN A 67 -1.94 2.10 -10.21
CA ASN A 67 -2.12 2.61 -8.85
C ASN A 67 -0.80 2.48 -8.10
N LEU A 68 -0.33 3.57 -7.50
CA LEU A 68 0.82 3.58 -6.60
C LEU A 68 0.33 3.56 -5.15
N VAL A 69 0.88 2.65 -4.35
CA VAL A 69 0.62 2.50 -2.92
C VAL A 69 1.93 2.64 -2.15
N ILE A 70 1.94 3.54 -1.18
CA ILE A 70 3.06 3.81 -0.29
C ILE A 70 2.56 3.55 1.13
N ALA A 71 3.27 2.72 1.89
CA ALA A 71 2.94 2.48 3.29
C ALA A 71 3.88 3.24 4.21
N ILE A 72 3.28 4.08 5.06
CA ILE A 72 3.99 4.87 6.05
C ILE A 72 3.61 4.34 7.43
N HIS A 73 4.60 3.92 8.21
CA HIS A 73 4.36 3.70 9.63
C HIS A 73 4.01 5.02 10.29
N HIS A 74 2.80 5.11 10.86
CA HIS A 74 2.43 6.20 11.73
C HIS A 74 3.16 5.99 13.06
N LYS A 75 4.26 6.72 13.29
CA LYS A 75 4.80 6.81 14.64
C LYS A 75 3.73 7.56 15.44
N GLN A 76 2.95 6.85 16.27
CA GLN A 76 2.17 7.49 17.32
C GLN A 76 3.15 8.40 18.04
N ARG A 77 2.92 9.70 17.93
CA ARG A 77 3.68 10.69 18.68
C ARG A 77 3.19 10.48 20.11
N ASN A 78 3.93 9.69 20.89
CA ASN A 78 3.72 9.57 22.33
C ASN A 78 3.54 10.98 22.88
N LYS A 79 2.34 11.24 23.40
CA LYS A 79 2.15 12.15 24.51
C LYS A 79 2.03 11.28 25.75
#